data_AF-A0A1Y4UHV9-F1
#
_entry.id   AF-A0A1Y4UHV9-F1
#
_cell.length_a   1.000
_cell.length_b   1.000
_cell.length_c   1.000
_cell.angle_alpha   90.00
_cell.angle_beta   90.00
_cell.angle_gamma   90.00
#
_symmetry.space_group_name_H-M   'P 1'
#
loop_
_entity.id
_entity.type
_entity.pdbx_description
1 polymer ?
#
loop_
_entity_poly.entity_id
_entity_poly.type
_entity_poly.pdbx_seq_one_letter_code
_entity_poly.pdbx_strand_id
1 'polypeptide(L)'
;MNQRLYEIDQAIEALTAAQARRKQLDAQIEELHRQRGERQAKVDETAQSFRKEQDDVDKLEKGGVHAFLLTLIGHKEERLDKERREALAAKLQYDQARSDLEYLENKLNGLIRERDGLRDAPEQLEALWTEKAELVKAMGGQTGARLVELDRQLSDVTHQQKELEEALSAGENAKRLLGQVQDDLDSARSWGTWDMLGGGLIATMAKYDRLDSAQSSIRAAQRALSDFRTELADVSQLQVPNIQIGEFATFADYFFDGIFSDWYVQSSIKKAQEGVSEVHMKLTAALRDLEAASQDLNDQQASLKREREDLLDSVSS
;
A
#
# COMPACT_ATOMS: atom_id res chain seq x y z
N MET A 1 20.79 32.57 -25.19
CA MET A 1 20.35 31.16 -25.17
C MET A 1 21.29 30.31 -24.31
N ASN A 2 22.60 30.27 -24.58
CA ASN A 2 23.58 29.58 -23.70
C ASN A 2 23.60 30.12 -22.25
N GLN A 3 23.42 31.43 -22.07
CA GLN A 3 23.31 32.02 -20.72
C GLN A 3 22.08 31.53 -19.95
N ARG A 4 20.94 31.29 -20.63
CA ARG A 4 19.71 30.80 -20.00
C ARG A 4 19.84 29.34 -19.59
N LEU A 5 20.49 28.51 -20.42
CA LEU A 5 20.81 27.12 -20.07
C LEU A 5 21.72 27.05 -18.84
N TYR A 6 22.77 27.89 -18.80
CA TYR A 6 23.66 27.98 -17.64
C TYR A 6 22.92 28.39 -16.34
N GLU A 7 22.01 29.37 -16.42
CA GLU A 7 21.16 29.76 -15.28
C GLU A 7 20.24 28.62 -14.82
N ILE A 8 19.66 27.87 -15.77
CA ILE A 8 18.80 26.72 -15.46
C ILE A 8 19.62 25.60 -14.80
N ASP A 9 20.83 25.31 -15.28
CA ASP A 9 21.69 24.27 -14.70
C ASP A 9 22.09 24.59 -13.26
N GLN A 10 22.45 25.85 -12.98
CA GLN A 10 22.73 26.28 -11.60
C GLN A 10 21.49 26.16 -10.70
N ALA A 11 20.31 26.51 -11.22
CA ALA A 11 19.06 26.41 -10.47
C ALA A 11 18.66 24.94 -10.21
N ILE A 12 18.87 24.06 -11.19
CA ILE A 12 18.67 22.60 -11.06
C ILE A 12 19.60 22.03 -9.99
N GLU A 13 20.88 22.39 -9.98
CA GLU A 13 21.85 21.93 -8.98
C GLU A 13 21.41 22.34 -7.56
N ALA A 14 21.04 23.61 -7.38
CA ALA A 14 20.57 24.13 -6.10
C ALA A 14 19.28 23.44 -5.62
N LEU A 15 18.31 23.22 -6.51
CA LEU A 15 17.04 22.57 -6.17
C LEU A 15 17.18 21.06 -5.97
N THR A 16 18.13 20.42 -6.65
CA THR A 16 18.49 19.01 -6.41
C THR A 16 19.08 18.84 -5.01
N ALA A 17 19.97 19.74 -4.59
CA ALA A 17 20.49 19.76 -3.22
C ALA A 17 19.38 20.00 -2.19
N ALA A 18 18.44 20.90 -2.48
CA ALA A 18 17.26 21.14 -1.65
C ALA A 18 16.37 19.90 -1.52
N GLN A 19 16.12 19.17 -2.61
CA GLN A 19 15.35 17.93 -2.60
C GLN A 19 16.06 16.82 -1.81
N ALA A 20 17.38 16.69 -1.94
CA ALA A 20 18.17 15.75 -1.15
C ALA A 20 18.12 16.09 0.35
N ARG A 21 18.23 17.37 0.71
CA ARG A 21 18.06 17.85 2.08
C ARG A 21 16.68 17.52 2.63
N ARG A 22 15.64 17.72 1.83
CA ARG A 22 14.26 17.36 2.22
C ARG A 22 14.11 15.86 2.51
N LYS A 23 14.64 14.98 1.66
CA LYS A 23 14.64 13.52 1.93
C LYS A 23 15.35 13.18 3.24
N GLN A 24 16.47 13.84 3.53
CA GLN A 24 17.17 13.66 4.82
C GLN A 24 16.32 14.13 6.01
N LEU A 25 15.62 15.26 5.88
CA LEU A 25 14.72 15.77 6.91
C LEU A 25 13.54 14.81 7.16
N ASP A 26 12.94 14.26 6.11
CA ASP A 26 11.86 13.28 6.24
C ASP A 26 12.31 12.05 7.04
N ALA A 27 13.48 11.49 6.73
CA ALA A 27 14.05 10.37 7.49
C ALA A 27 14.33 10.74 8.97
N GLN A 28 14.81 11.95 9.24
CA GLN A 28 15.03 12.43 10.61
C GLN A 28 13.71 12.64 11.38
N ILE A 29 12.67 13.15 10.71
CA ILE A 29 11.35 13.35 11.28
C ILE A 29 10.71 12.01 11.65
N GLU A 30 10.81 11.01 10.78
CA GLU A 30 10.31 9.66 11.03
C GLU A 30 10.97 9.03 12.28
N GLU A 31 12.29 9.10 12.37
CA GLU A 31 13.03 8.61 13.54
C GLU A 31 12.67 9.37 14.82
N LEU A 32 12.49 10.71 14.75
CA LEU A 32 12.03 11.48 15.91
C LEU A 32 10.59 11.17 16.31
N HIS A 33 9.70 10.85 15.36
CA HIS A 33 8.36 10.38 15.69
C HIS A 33 8.38 9.05 16.43
N ARG A 34 9.27 8.12 16.02
CA ARG A 34 9.50 6.85 16.73
C ARG A 34 9.97 7.09 18.16
N GLN A 35 10.99 7.94 18.34
CA GLN A 35 11.50 8.32 19.67
C GLN A 35 10.44 9.03 20.51
N ARG A 36 9.61 9.89 19.91
CA ARG A 36 8.49 10.54 20.60
C ARG A 36 7.51 9.51 21.15
N GLY A 37 7.20 8.45 20.40
CA GLY A 37 6.36 7.35 20.86
C GLY A 37 6.92 6.65 22.10
N GLU A 38 8.22 6.33 22.09
CA GLU A 38 8.92 5.73 23.23
C GLU A 38 8.92 6.65 24.46
N ARG A 39 9.19 7.95 24.26
CA ARG A 39 9.20 8.93 25.36
C ARG A 39 7.80 9.20 25.91
N GLN A 40 6.78 9.24 25.06
CA GLN A 40 5.39 9.35 25.50
C GLN A 40 4.99 8.16 26.37
N ALA A 41 5.34 6.93 25.98
CA ALA A 41 5.10 5.76 26.82
C ALA A 41 5.80 5.87 28.18
N LYS A 42 7.01 6.44 28.22
CA LYS A 42 7.72 6.68 29.49
C LYS A 42 7.05 7.76 30.35
N VAL A 43 6.52 8.81 29.73
CA VAL A 43 5.70 9.83 30.42
C VAL A 43 4.46 9.19 31.02
N ASP A 44 3.77 8.32 30.28
CA ASP A 44 2.56 7.65 30.76
C ASP A 44 2.87 6.68 31.91
N GLU A 45 3.95 5.91 31.82
CA GLU A 45 4.43 5.01 32.88
C GLU A 45 4.77 5.78 34.17
N THR A 46 5.57 6.83 34.06
CA THR A 46 5.97 7.67 35.20
C THR A 46 4.80 8.45 35.78
N ALA A 47 3.85 8.90 34.95
CA ALA A 47 2.61 9.53 35.40
C ALA A 47 1.74 8.55 36.22
N GLN A 48 1.64 7.29 35.79
CA GLN A 48 0.92 6.27 36.55
C GLN A 48 1.59 5.97 37.89
N SER A 49 2.93 5.84 37.90
CA SER A 49 3.70 5.67 39.13
C SER A 49 3.48 6.83 40.10
N PHE A 50 3.64 8.06 39.61
CA PHE A 50 3.43 9.27 40.41
C PHE A 50 2.01 9.38 40.99
N ARG A 51 0.97 9.04 40.20
CA ARG A 51 -0.41 9.02 40.69
C ARG A 51 -0.62 8.02 41.83
N LYS A 52 -0.04 6.81 41.73
CA LYS A 52 -0.14 5.80 42.79
C LYS A 52 0.49 6.27 44.09
N GLU A 53 1.71 6.77 44.03
CA GLU A 53 2.43 7.30 45.21
C GLU A 53 1.68 8.50 45.82
N GLN A 54 1.11 9.37 44.98
CA GLN A 54 0.31 10.51 45.44
C GLN A 54 -1.00 10.06 46.11
N ASP A 55 -1.68 9.03 45.58
CA ASP A 55 -2.88 8.46 46.18
C ASP A 55 -2.58 7.84 47.56
N ASP A 56 -1.41 7.24 47.73
CA ASP A 56 -0.98 6.65 49.00
C ASP A 56 -0.64 7.72 50.05
N VAL A 57 -0.01 8.82 49.65
CA VAL A 57 0.13 10.03 50.48
C VAL A 57 -1.25 10.59 50.87
N ASP A 58 -2.16 10.76 49.90
CA ASP A 58 -3.49 11.32 50.12
C ASP A 58 -4.34 10.46 51.08
N LYS A 59 -4.26 9.13 51.00
CA LYS A 59 -4.94 8.21 51.93
C LYS A 59 -4.44 8.38 53.37
N LEU A 60 -3.15 8.64 53.55
CA LEU A 60 -2.54 8.86 54.87
C LEU A 60 -2.80 10.27 55.43
N GLU A 61 -2.93 11.28 54.56
CA GLU A 61 -3.19 12.69 54.92
C GLU A 61 -4.68 13.00 55.14
N LYS A 62 -5.57 12.64 54.19
CA LYS A 62 -7.02 12.98 54.22
C LYS A 62 -7.85 12.05 55.08
N GLY A 63 -7.27 10.92 55.46
CA GLY A 63 -7.66 10.26 56.68
C GLY A 63 -8.59 9.05 56.53
N GLY A 64 -7.97 7.88 56.36
CA GLY A 64 -8.50 6.61 56.89
C GLY A 64 -8.44 6.55 58.42
N VAL A 65 -8.83 7.64 59.11
CA VAL A 65 -8.48 7.94 60.51
C VAL A 65 -9.30 7.10 61.51
N HIS A 66 -10.49 6.63 61.16
CA HIS A 66 -11.37 5.99 62.14
C HIS A 66 -10.99 4.53 62.46
N ALA A 67 -10.30 3.83 61.56
CA ALA A 67 -9.86 2.44 61.79
C ALA A 67 -8.41 2.32 62.33
N PHE A 68 -7.58 3.36 62.14
CA PHE A 68 -6.14 3.32 62.45
C PHE A 68 -5.70 4.15 63.66
N LEU A 69 -6.53 5.08 64.17
CA LEU A 69 -6.22 5.84 65.39
C LEU A 69 -6.13 4.97 66.65
N LEU A 70 -6.66 3.75 66.60
CA LEU A 70 -6.74 2.88 67.77
C LEU A 70 -5.43 2.14 68.09
N THR A 71 -4.35 2.28 67.29
CA THR A 71 -3.14 1.47 67.51
C THR A 71 -1.79 2.20 67.56
N LEU A 72 -1.45 3.21 66.73
CA LEU A 72 -0.05 3.70 66.65
C LEU A 72 0.12 5.15 66.14
N ILE A 73 0.42 6.10 67.02
CA ILE A 73 0.71 7.51 66.64
C ILE A 73 2.14 7.69 66.08
N GLY A 74 3.14 6.93 66.57
CA GLY A 74 4.53 7.06 66.12
C GLY A 74 4.85 6.43 64.75
N HIS A 75 4.25 5.30 64.40
CA HIS A 75 4.50 4.63 63.10
C HIS A 75 3.80 5.28 61.91
N LYS A 76 2.82 6.17 62.14
CA LYS A 76 2.12 6.88 61.07
C LYS A 76 3.01 7.96 60.45
N GLU A 77 3.77 8.69 61.27
CA GLU A 77 4.59 9.82 60.86
C GLU A 77 5.79 9.36 60.03
N GLU A 78 6.49 8.30 60.47
CA GLU A 78 7.58 7.66 59.71
C GLU A 78 7.12 7.10 58.35
N ARG A 79 5.91 6.53 58.30
CA ARG A 79 5.32 6.03 57.05
C ARG A 79 4.95 7.17 56.12
N LEU A 80 4.30 8.23 56.61
CA LEU A 80 3.95 9.40 55.80
C LEU A 80 5.21 10.06 55.19
N ASP A 81 6.30 10.17 55.95
CA ASP A 81 7.57 10.70 55.45
C ASP A 81 8.26 9.79 54.41
N LYS A 82 7.99 8.47 54.45
CA LYS A 82 8.44 7.54 53.43
C LYS A 82 7.66 7.73 52.12
N GLU A 83 6.34 7.72 52.19
CA GLU A 83 5.43 7.87 51.04
C GLU A 83 5.62 9.24 50.36
N ARG A 84 5.83 10.31 51.13
CA ARG A 84 6.16 11.64 50.57
C ARG A 84 7.47 11.66 49.79
N ARG A 85 8.48 10.90 50.24
CA ARG A 85 9.76 10.77 49.52
C ARG A 85 9.60 9.98 48.23
N GLU A 86 8.81 8.90 48.26
CA GLU A 86 8.50 8.07 47.10
C GLU A 86 7.69 8.87 46.06
N ALA A 87 6.66 9.62 46.49
CA ALA A 87 5.90 10.53 45.64
C ALA A 87 6.77 11.65 45.01
N LEU A 88 7.68 12.25 45.78
CA LEU A 88 8.60 13.26 45.27
C LEU A 88 9.56 12.68 44.21
N ALA A 89 10.10 11.48 44.46
CA ALA A 89 10.97 10.81 43.49
C ALA A 89 10.21 10.46 42.19
N ALA A 90 8.99 9.94 42.29
CA ALA A 90 8.14 9.65 41.15
C ALA A 90 7.78 10.92 40.37
N LYS A 91 7.51 12.04 41.06
CA LYS A 91 7.27 13.34 40.44
C LYS A 91 8.48 13.83 39.63
N LEU A 92 9.68 13.76 40.19
CA LEU A 92 10.91 14.17 39.49
C LEU A 92 11.14 13.34 38.23
N GLN A 93 10.87 12.03 38.28
CA GLN A 93 10.96 11.16 37.11
C GLN A 93 9.93 11.51 36.04
N TYR A 94 8.70 11.84 36.44
CA TYR A 94 7.65 12.31 35.55
C TYR A 94 8.01 13.65 34.90
N ASP A 95 8.45 14.63 35.69
CA ASP A 95 8.84 15.96 35.21
C ASP A 95 10.02 15.86 34.22
N GLN A 96 11.00 14.99 34.51
CA GLN A 96 12.11 14.73 33.59
C GLN A 96 11.64 14.08 32.28
N ALA A 97 10.79 13.04 32.36
CA ALA A 97 10.26 12.38 31.16
C ALA A 97 9.46 13.36 30.28
N ARG A 98 8.70 14.26 30.91
CA ARG A 98 7.95 15.32 30.22
C ARG A 98 8.87 16.34 29.57
N SER A 99 9.93 16.78 30.26
CA SER A 99 10.92 17.72 29.69
C SER A 99 11.65 17.11 28.50
N ASP A 100 11.99 15.83 28.55
CA ASP A 100 12.63 15.11 27.44
C ASP A 100 11.69 15.03 26.21
N LEU A 101 10.40 14.77 26.45
CA LEU A 101 9.38 14.76 25.40
C LEU A 101 9.22 16.14 24.76
N GLU A 102 9.10 17.19 25.57
CA GLU A 102 8.96 18.58 25.09
C GLU A 102 10.18 19.01 24.25
N TYR A 103 11.39 18.62 24.65
CA TYR A 103 12.60 18.84 23.86
C TYR A 103 12.51 18.17 22.47
N LEU A 104 12.06 16.91 22.41
CA LEU A 104 11.87 16.19 21.14
C LEU A 104 10.79 16.83 20.26
N GLU A 105 9.68 17.27 20.85
CA GLU A 105 8.60 17.94 20.13
C GLU A 105 9.07 19.28 19.54
N ASN A 106 9.83 20.06 20.31
CA ASN A 106 10.42 21.31 19.81
C ASN A 106 11.40 21.07 18.66
N LYS A 107 12.25 20.04 18.78
CA LYS A 107 13.16 19.64 17.70
C LYS A 107 12.40 19.22 16.45
N LEU A 108 11.35 18.41 16.61
CA LEU A 108 10.50 17.92 15.53
C LEU A 108 9.78 19.08 14.82
N ASN A 109 9.25 20.03 15.57
CA ASN A 109 8.66 21.26 15.02
C ASN A 109 9.66 22.07 14.19
N GLY A 110 10.92 22.14 14.64
CA GLY A 110 12.00 22.78 13.88
C GLY A 110 12.27 22.11 12.53
N LEU A 111 12.42 20.78 12.53
CA LEU A 111 12.67 20.02 11.30
C LEU A 111 11.48 20.06 10.34
N ILE A 112 10.25 20.00 10.85
CA ILE A 112 9.04 20.12 10.03
C ILE A 112 9.00 21.49 9.34
N ARG A 113 9.28 22.59 10.06
CA ARG A 113 9.33 23.93 9.45
C ARG A 113 10.42 24.04 8.38
N GLU A 114 11.59 23.46 8.61
CA GLU A 114 12.67 23.43 7.62
C GLU A 114 12.23 22.65 6.36
N ARG A 115 11.63 21.46 6.54
CA ARG A 115 11.10 20.64 5.45
C ARG A 115 10.02 21.36 4.67
N ASP A 116 9.09 22.02 5.36
CA ASP A 116 7.97 22.75 4.75
C ASP A 116 8.47 23.97 3.96
N GLY A 117 9.58 24.58 4.36
CA GLY A 117 10.28 25.61 3.58
C GLY A 117 10.86 25.09 2.24
N LEU A 118 11.03 23.77 2.11
CA LEU A 118 11.50 23.09 0.90
C LEU A 118 10.36 22.36 0.16
N ARG A 119 9.11 22.73 0.46
CA ARG A 119 7.92 22.06 -0.08
C ARG A 119 7.84 22.16 -1.61
N ASP A 120 8.14 23.34 -2.13
CA ASP A 120 7.95 23.67 -3.55
C ASP A 120 9.16 23.26 -4.41
N ALA A 121 10.26 22.84 -3.78
CA ALA A 121 11.49 22.49 -4.47
C ALA A 121 11.32 21.39 -5.55
N PRO A 122 10.53 20.31 -5.34
CA PRO A 122 10.30 19.30 -6.39
C PRO A 122 9.54 19.84 -7.60
N GLU A 123 8.50 20.64 -7.38
CA GLU A 123 7.68 21.22 -8.46
C GLU A 123 8.51 22.23 -9.29
N GLN A 124 9.31 23.07 -8.61
CA GLN A 124 10.22 24.00 -9.28
C GLN A 124 11.32 23.26 -10.06
N LEU A 125 11.84 22.16 -9.51
CA LEU A 125 12.84 21.33 -10.19
C LEU A 125 12.27 20.71 -11.46
N GLU A 126 11.06 20.17 -11.40
CA GLU A 126 10.36 19.60 -12.57
C GLU A 126 10.10 20.67 -13.65
N ALA A 127 9.67 21.87 -13.25
CA ALA A 127 9.46 22.98 -14.16
C ALA A 127 10.74 23.40 -14.89
N LEU A 128 11.88 23.45 -14.18
CA LEU A 128 13.18 23.79 -14.78
C LEU A 128 13.69 22.71 -15.74
N TRP A 129 13.54 21.44 -15.41
CA TRP A 129 13.87 20.35 -16.33
C TRP A 129 13.01 20.38 -17.60
N THR A 130 11.73 20.74 -17.46
CA THR A 130 10.83 20.94 -18.59
C THR A 130 11.29 22.12 -19.45
N GLU A 131 11.61 23.26 -18.83
CA GLU A 131 12.13 24.43 -19.53
C GLU A 131 13.44 24.10 -20.28
N LYS A 132 14.36 23.38 -19.62
CA LYS A 132 15.62 22.91 -20.23
C LYS A 132 15.34 22.06 -21.47
N ALA A 133 14.45 21.07 -21.36
CA ALA A 133 14.10 20.19 -22.47
C ALA A 133 13.50 20.96 -23.66
N GLU A 134 12.59 21.91 -23.42
CA GLU A 134 12.01 22.74 -24.48
C GLU A 134 13.05 23.62 -25.17
N LEU A 135 13.98 24.20 -24.42
CA LEU A 135 15.07 24.97 -25.00
C LEU A 135 15.97 24.09 -25.88
N VAL A 136 16.34 22.89 -25.43
CA VAL A 136 17.16 21.96 -26.22
C VAL A 136 16.44 21.49 -27.48
N LYS A 137 15.13 21.21 -27.40
CA LYS A 137 14.32 20.89 -28.58
C LYS A 137 14.26 22.06 -29.57
N ALA A 138 14.08 23.29 -29.09
CA ALA A 138 14.03 24.50 -29.92
C ALA A 138 15.38 24.83 -30.58
N MET A 139 16.51 24.48 -29.96
CA MET A 139 17.84 24.58 -30.57
C MET A 139 18.01 23.66 -31.78
N GLY A 140 17.20 22.60 -31.88
CA GLY A 140 17.27 21.64 -32.97
C GLY A 140 18.55 20.81 -32.94
N GLY A 141 19.00 20.39 -34.12
CA GLY A 141 20.17 19.51 -34.26
C GLY A 141 19.89 18.07 -33.82
N GLN A 142 20.96 17.27 -33.73
CA GLN A 142 20.86 15.84 -33.41
C GLN A 142 20.33 15.62 -31.99
N THR A 143 20.76 16.44 -31.03
CA THR A 143 20.36 16.37 -29.61
C THR A 143 18.88 16.72 -29.43
N GLY A 144 18.40 17.83 -30.00
CA GLY A 144 16.98 18.20 -29.95
C GLY A 144 16.08 17.16 -30.62
N ALA A 145 16.50 16.63 -31.78
CA ALA A 145 15.76 15.56 -32.47
C ALA A 145 15.71 14.26 -31.65
N ARG A 146 16.81 13.89 -30.98
CA ARG A 146 16.84 12.72 -30.10
C ARG A 146 15.95 12.89 -28.87
N LEU A 147 15.88 14.09 -28.27
CA LEU A 147 14.93 14.37 -27.18
C LEU A 147 13.48 14.20 -27.60
N VAL A 148 13.09 14.72 -28.77
CA VAL A 148 11.72 14.55 -29.27
C VAL A 148 11.38 13.06 -29.44
N GLU A 149 12.31 12.27 -29.98
CA GLU A 149 12.12 10.84 -30.14
C GLU A 149 12.06 10.11 -28.79
N LEU A 150 12.89 10.49 -27.81
CA LEU A 150 12.84 9.93 -26.46
C LEU A 150 11.53 10.27 -25.74
N ASP A 151 11.06 11.53 -25.83
CA ASP A 151 9.77 11.96 -25.28
C ASP A 151 8.62 11.13 -25.88
N ARG A 152 8.66 10.88 -27.20
CA ARG A 152 7.69 10.02 -27.90
C ARG A 152 7.73 8.58 -27.39
N GLN A 153 8.92 7.98 -27.31
CA GLN A 153 9.09 6.61 -26.81
C GLN A 153 8.65 6.45 -25.36
N LEU A 154 8.94 7.44 -24.50
CA LEU A 154 8.49 7.47 -23.11
C LEU A 154 6.97 7.57 -23.01
N SER A 155 6.33 8.37 -23.86
CA SER A 155 4.87 8.46 -23.94
C SER A 155 4.26 7.11 -24.35
N ASP A 156 4.82 6.46 -25.37
CA ASP A 156 4.35 5.15 -25.84
C ASP A 156 4.46 4.09 -24.73
N VAL A 157 5.63 4.01 -24.06
CA VAL A 157 5.86 3.05 -22.95
C VAL A 157 4.93 3.34 -21.76
N THR A 158 4.69 4.62 -21.44
CA THR A 158 3.79 4.99 -20.33
C THR A 158 2.34 4.60 -20.64
N HIS A 159 1.91 4.77 -21.90
CA HIS A 159 0.60 4.28 -22.34
C HIS A 159 0.52 2.75 -22.23
N GLN A 160 1.55 2.02 -22.69
CA GLN A 160 1.59 0.56 -22.57
C GLN A 160 1.55 0.06 -21.12
N GLN A 161 2.26 0.73 -20.20
CA GLN A 161 2.24 0.40 -18.77
C GLN A 161 0.84 0.53 -18.17
N LYS A 162 0.13 1.62 -18.46
CA LYS A 162 -1.23 1.85 -17.96
C LYS A 162 -2.18 0.72 -18.38
N GLU A 163 -2.11 0.31 -19.64
CA GLU A 163 -2.98 -0.72 -20.21
C GLU A 163 -2.65 -2.11 -19.63
N LEU A 164 -1.37 -2.38 -19.32
CA LEU A 164 -0.97 -3.58 -18.57
C LEU A 164 -1.48 -3.56 -17.12
N GLU A 165 -1.46 -2.41 -16.45
CA GLU A 165 -2.00 -2.28 -15.08
C GLU A 165 -3.51 -2.52 -15.05
N GLU A 166 -4.25 -2.01 -16.05
CA GLU A 166 -5.68 -2.25 -16.21
C GLU A 166 -5.97 -3.75 -16.43
N ALA A 167 -5.20 -4.42 -17.29
CA ALA A 167 -5.30 -5.86 -17.51
C ALA A 167 -4.95 -6.70 -16.27
N LEU A 168 -3.86 -6.37 -15.56
CA LEU A 168 -3.47 -7.04 -14.31
C LEU A 168 -4.55 -6.90 -13.23
N SER A 169 -5.09 -5.70 -13.06
CA SER A 169 -6.18 -5.42 -12.12
C SER A 169 -7.44 -6.24 -12.43
N ALA A 170 -7.86 -6.26 -13.69
CA ALA A 170 -9.00 -7.05 -14.14
C ALA A 170 -8.75 -8.56 -13.95
N GLY A 171 -7.55 -9.04 -14.26
CA GLY A 171 -7.16 -10.44 -14.12
C GLY A 171 -7.08 -10.90 -12.67
N GLU A 172 -6.54 -10.10 -11.74
CA GLU A 172 -6.53 -10.43 -10.31
C GLU A 172 -7.95 -10.43 -9.71
N ASN A 173 -8.82 -9.52 -10.17
CA ASN A 173 -10.23 -9.55 -9.79
C ASN A 173 -10.91 -10.85 -10.28
N ALA A 174 -10.67 -11.25 -11.53
CA ALA A 174 -11.17 -12.50 -12.09
C ALA A 174 -10.66 -13.72 -11.31
N LYS A 175 -9.38 -13.75 -10.95
CA LYS A 175 -8.74 -14.82 -10.18
C LYS A 175 -9.36 -14.97 -8.80
N ARG A 176 -9.58 -13.86 -8.09
CA ARG A 176 -10.27 -13.84 -6.80
C ARG A 176 -11.69 -14.40 -6.90
N LEU A 177 -12.45 -14.01 -7.92
CA LEU A 177 -13.83 -14.48 -8.11
C LEU A 177 -13.88 -15.96 -8.51
N LEU A 178 -12.92 -16.45 -9.30
CA LEU A 178 -12.78 -17.88 -9.59
C LEU A 178 -12.48 -18.69 -8.33
N GLY A 179 -11.64 -18.17 -7.42
CA GLY A 179 -11.41 -18.80 -6.12
C GLY A 179 -12.71 -18.92 -5.29
N GLN A 180 -13.53 -17.86 -5.27
CA GLN A 180 -14.84 -17.91 -4.60
C GLN A 180 -15.78 -18.95 -5.23
N VAL A 181 -15.75 -19.09 -6.56
CA VAL A 181 -16.50 -20.14 -7.26
C VAL A 181 -16.02 -21.53 -6.86
N GLN A 182 -14.71 -21.75 -6.71
CA GLN A 182 -14.17 -23.04 -6.25
C GLN A 182 -14.66 -23.37 -4.84
N ASP A 183 -14.60 -22.41 -3.91
CA ASP A 183 -15.06 -22.57 -2.53
C ASP A 183 -16.57 -22.87 -2.44
N ASP A 184 -17.38 -22.18 -3.25
CA ASP A 184 -18.83 -22.39 -3.33
C ASP A 184 -19.17 -23.77 -3.92
N LEU A 185 -18.45 -24.20 -4.96
CA LEU A 185 -18.61 -25.52 -5.58
C LEU A 185 -18.22 -26.66 -4.63
N ASP A 186 -17.10 -26.51 -3.90
CA ASP A 186 -16.65 -27.49 -2.90
C ASP A 186 -17.64 -27.59 -1.74
N SER A 187 -18.17 -26.45 -1.28
CA SER A 187 -19.23 -26.39 -0.28
C SER A 187 -20.48 -27.12 -0.77
N ALA A 188 -20.92 -26.90 -2.01
CA ALA A 188 -22.08 -27.57 -2.59
C ALA A 188 -21.91 -29.10 -2.71
N ARG A 189 -20.70 -29.59 -2.99
CA ARG A 189 -20.39 -31.03 -3.09
C ARG A 189 -20.45 -31.74 -1.75
N SER A 190 -19.92 -31.12 -0.69
CA SER A 190 -19.86 -31.72 0.67
C SER A 190 -21.25 -32.03 1.27
N TRP A 191 -22.28 -31.28 0.86
CA TRP A 191 -23.67 -31.52 1.25
C TRP A 191 -24.39 -32.55 0.37
N GLY A 192 -23.98 -32.72 -0.89
CA GLY A 192 -24.55 -33.74 -1.80
C GLY A 192 -24.24 -35.18 -1.36
N THR A 193 -23.18 -35.40 -0.60
CA THR A 193 -22.86 -36.70 0.02
C THR A 193 -23.72 -37.02 1.26
N TRP A 194 -24.34 -36.03 1.88
CA TRP A 194 -25.22 -36.20 3.06
C TRP A 194 -26.61 -36.75 2.68
N ASP A 195 -27.07 -36.53 1.44
CA ASP A 195 -28.38 -37.01 0.92
C ASP A 195 -28.47 -38.56 0.84
N MET A 196 -27.32 -39.26 0.78
CA MET A 196 -27.29 -40.73 0.68
C MET A 196 -27.36 -41.45 2.04
N LEU A 197 -27.32 -40.73 3.17
CA LEU A 197 -27.34 -41.29 4.53
C LEU A 197 -28.58 -40.90 5.35
N GLY A 198 -29.65 -40.45 4.68
CA GLY A 198 -30.98 -40.31 5.24
C GLY A 198 -31.28 -38.92 5.80
N GLY A 199 -32.22 -38.20 5.17
CA GLY A 199 -32.74 -36.95 5.73
C GLY A 199 -33.84 -36.32 4.90
N GLY A 200 -35.08 -36.41 5.38
CA GLY A 200 -36.23 -35.72 4.81
C GLY A 200 -36.24 -34.20 5.07
N LEU A 201 -36.94 -33.48 4.20
CA LEU A 201 -37.51 -32.11 4.26
C LEU A 201 -36.65 -30.91 4.77
N ILE A 202 -35.72 -31.07 5.71
CA ILE A 202 -34.82 -30.00 6.19
C ILE A 202 -33.63 -29.81 5.24
N ALA A 203 -33.21 -30.84 4.52
CA ALA A 203 -32.11 -30.78 3.54
C ALA A 203 -32.44 -29.95 2.28
N THR A 204 -33.73 -29.77 1.96
CA THR A 204 -34.16 -29.15 0.69
C THR A 204 -34.02 -27.64 0.67
N MET A 205 -34.25 -26.95 1.79
CA MET A 205 -34.27 -25.48 1.83
C MET A 205 -32.87 -24.85 1.86
N ALA A 206 -31.94 -25.44 2.64
CA ALA A 206 -30.53 -25.04 2.64
C ALA A 206 -29.80 -25.35 1.31
N LYS A 207 -30.34 -26.28 0.50
CA LYS A 207 -29.81 -26.65 -0.82
C LYS A 207 -30.07 -25.56 -1.87
N TYR A 208 -31.18 -24.83 -1.79
CA TYR A 208 -31.48 -23.73 -2.72
C TYR A 208 -30.59 -22.51 -2.49
N ASP A 209 -30.44 -22.06 -1.24
CA ASP A 209 -29.64 -20.86 -0.92
C ASP A 209 -28.16 -20.99 -1.34
N ARG A 210 -27.59 -22.20 -1.24
CA ARG A 210 -26.19 -22.45 -1.62
C ARG A 210 -25.99 -22.61 -3.12
N LEU A 211 -26.96 -23.17 -3.84
CA LEU A 211 -26.94 -23.23 -5.30
C LEU A 211 -27.11 -21.84 -5.91
N ASP A 212 -27.95 -21.00 -5.32
CA ASP A 212 -28.13 -19.60 -5.73
C ASP A 212 -26.86 -18.78 -5.46
N SER A 213 -26.20 -19.00 -4.32
CA SER A 213 -24.90 -18.38 -4.00
C SER A 213 -23.85 -18.73 -5.05
N ALA A 214 -23.67 -20.03 -5.33
CA ALA A 214 -22.73 -20.50 -6.35
C ALA A 214 -23.06 -19.92 -7.73
N GLN A 215 -24.35 -19.87 -8.12
CA GLN A 215 -24.75 -19.26 -9.38
C GLN A 215 -24.39 -17.76 -9.45
N SER A 216 -24.55 -17.03 -8.35
CA SER A 216 -24.18 -15.61 -8.30
C SER A 216 -22.66 -15.42 -8.44
N SER A 217 -21.86 -16.26 -7.77
CA SER A 217 -20.40 -16.23 -7.81
C SER A 217 -19.89 -16.55 -9.22
N ILE A 218 -20.49 -17.52 -9.90
CA ILE A 218 -20.06 -17.88 -11.26
C ILE A 218 -20.44 -16.77 -12.26
N ARG A 219 -21.61 -16.12 -12.14
CA ARG A 219 -21.95 -14.94 -12.96
C ARG A 219 -21.02 -13.76 -12.70
N ALA A 220 -20.54 -13.59 -11.47
CA ALA A 220 -19.56 -12.56 -11.15
C ALA A 220 -18.20 -12.88 -11.79
N ALA A 221 -17.74 -14.13 -11.68
CA ALA A 221 -16.50 -14.60 -12.31
C ALA A 221 -16.54 -14.46 -13.84
N GLN A 222 -17.66 -14.79 -14.48
CA GLN A 222 -17.84 -14.65 -15.93
C GLN A 222 -17.69 -13.18 -16.38
N ARG A 223 -18.32 -12.25 -15.67
CA ARG A 223 -18.20 -10.81 -15.98
C ARG A 223 -16.75 -10.35 -15.84
N ALA A 224 -16.10 -10.68 -14.72
CA ALA A 224 -14.71 -10.29 -14.50
C ALA A 224 -13.74 -10.88 -15.53
N LEU A 225 -14.00 -12.09 -16.03
CA LEU A 225 -13.21 -12.71 -17.10
C LEU A 225 -13.46 -12.06 -18.45
N SER A 226 -14.69 -11.59 -18.71
CA SER A 226 -15.02 -10.80 -19.90
C SER A 226 -14.34 -9.43 -19.87
N ASP A 227 -14.34 -8.78 -18.70
CA ASP A 227 -13.63 -7.52 -18.47
C ASP A 227 -12.13 -7.74 -18.69
N PHE A 228 -11.53 -8.74 -18.03
CA PHE A 228 -10.12 -9.09 -18.23
C PHE A 228 -9.78 -9.36 -19.71
N ARG A 229 -10.63 -10.09 -20.44
CA ARG A 229 -10.44 -10.33 -21.87
C ARG A 229 -10.45 -9.03 -22.68
N THR A 230 -11.28 -8.06 -22.30
CA THR A 230 -11.37 -6.77 -22.97
C THR A 230 -10.07 -5.98 -22.77
N GLU A 231 -9.62 -5.83 -21.53
CA GLU A 231 -8.34 -5.17 -21.22
C GLU A 231 -7.16 -5.87 -21.91
N LEU A 232 -7.19 -7.21 -21.97
CA LEU A 232 -6.15 -8.01 -22.62
C LEU A 232 -6.13 -7.81 -24.14
N ALA A 233 -7.26 -7.49 -24.77
CA ALA A 233 -7.33 -7.14 -26.17
C ALA A 233 -6.66 -5.79 -26.45
N ASP A 234 -6.79 -4.82 -25.55
CA ASP A 234 -6.15 -3.51 -25.68
C ASP A 234 -4.63 -3.62 -25.54
N VAL A 235 -4.14 -4.44 -24.60
CA VAL A 235 -2.71 -4.82 -24.49
C VAL A 235 -2.18 -5.47 -25.78
N SER A 236 -2.96 -6.36 -26.41
CA SER A 236 -2.54 -7.05 -27.63
C SER A 236 -2.40 -6.11 -28.84
N GLN A 237 -3.22 -5.07 -28.93
CA GLN A 237 -3.14 -4.06 -29.98
C GLN A 237 -1.89 -3.18 -29.86
N LEU A 238 -1.38 -3.01 -28.64
CA LEU A 238 -0.19 -2.22 -28.33
C LEU A 238 1.13 -2.93 -28.65
N GLN A 239 1.07 -4.14 -29.23
CA GLN A 239 2.22 -4.98 -29.59
C GLN A 239 3.21 -5.14 -28.42
N VAL A 240 2.69 -5.31 -27.20
CA VAL A 240 3.54 -5.59 -26.05
C VAL A 240 4.32 -6.89 -26.34
N PRO A 241 5.67 -6.87 -26.29
CA PRO A 241 6.46 -8.03 -26.64
C PRO A 241 6.09 -9.25 -25.79
N ASN A 242 6.10 -10.43 -26.43
CA ASN A 242 6.12 -11.73 -25.76
C ASN A 242 4.83 -12.26 -25.09
N ILE A 243 3.66 -11.62 -25.25
CA ILE A 243 2.42 -12.12 -24.64
C ILE A 243 1.58 -12.95 -25.65
N GLN A 244 1.49 -14.27 -25.44
CA GLN A 244 0.61 -15.18 -26.22
C GLN A 244 -0.80 -15.17 -25.65
N ILE A 245 -1.49 -14.04 -25.82
CA ILE A 245 -2.80 -13.71 -25.23
C ILE A 245 -3.98 -14.46 -25.89
N GLY A 246 -3.87 -14.80 -27.18
CA GLY A 246 -5.02 -15.23 -27.99
C GLY A 246 -5.66 -16.56 -27.55
N GLU A 247 -4.90 -17.42 -26.87
CA GLU A 247 -5.39 -18.74 -26.45
C GLU A 247 -6.34 -18.66 -25.24
N PHE A 248 -6.14 -17.67 -24.35
CA PHE A 248 -6.98 -17.52 -23.15
C PHE A 248 -8.37 -17.00 -23.48
N ALA A 249 -8.44 -15.93 -24.28
CA ALA A 249 -9.70 -15.28 -24.67
C ALA A 249 -10.67 -16.27 -25.31
N THR A 250 -10.16 -17.07 -26.26
CA THR A 250 -10.94 -18.09 -26.98
C THR A 250 -11.38 -19.23 -26.07
N PHE A 251 -10.53 -19.62 -25.11
CA PHE A 251 -10.84 -20.69 -24.17
C PHE A 251 -11.95 -20.30 -23.17
N ALA A 252 -11.88 -19.10 -22.59
CA ALA A 252 -12.84 -18.64 -21.59
C ALA A 252 -14.27 -18.63 -22.14
N ASP A 253 -14.46 -18.14 -23.37
CA ASP A 253 -15.77 -18.10 -24.03
C ASP A 253 -16.37 -19.51 -24.20
N TYR A 254 -15.60 -20.43 -24.79
CA TYR A 254 -16.05 -21.81 -25.01
C TYR A 254 -16.35 -22.54 -23.69
N PHE A 255 -15.52 -22.31 -22.70
CA PHE A 255 -15.62 -22.93 -21.39
C PHE A 255 -16.90 -22.55 -20.65
N PHE A 256 -17.19 -21.24 -20.57
CA PHE A 256 -18.37 -20.77 -19.86
C PHE A 256 -19.66 -21.16 -20.59
N ASP A 257 -19.71 -21.07 -21.91
CA ASP A 257 -20.88 -21.48 -22.70
C ASP A 257 -21.27 -22.96 -22.43
N GLY A 258 -20.28 -23.85 -22.25
CA GLY A 258 -20.50 -25.27 -21.98
C GLY A 258 -20.86 -25.65 -20.54
N ILE A 259 -20.43 -24.88 -19.52
CA ILE A 259 -20.82 -25.14 -18.13
C ILE A 259 -22.24 -24.68 -17.84
N PHE A 260 -22.59 -23.50 -18.35
CA PHE A 260 -23.81 -22.82 -17.94
C PHE A 260 -25.07 -23.41 -18.59
N SER A 261 -24.94 -24.09 -19.73
CA SER A 261 -26.04 -24.82 -20.36
C SER A 261 -26.48 -26.05 -19.54
N ASP A 262 -25.55 -26.69 -18.84
CA ASP A 262 -25.73 -28.04 -18.28
C ASP A 262 -25.94 -28.06 -16.75
N TRP A 263 -25.97 -26.90 -16.08
CA TRP A 263 -25.93 -26.75 -14.61
C TRP A 263 -27.02 -27.50 -13.81
N TYR A 264 -28.07 -27.99 -14.48
CA TYR A 264 -29.20 -28.70 -13.85
C TYR A 264 -28.90 -30.15 -13.41
N VAL A 265 -27.69 -30.69 -13.58
CA VAL A 265 -27.36 -32.10 -13.28
C VAL A 265 -26.15 -32.22 -12.34
N GLN A 266 -26.15 -33.21 -11.44
CA GLN A 266 -25.05 -33.46 -10.48
C GLN A 266 -23.70 -33.73 -11.15
N SER A 267 -23.68 -34.32 -12.34
CA SER A 267 -22.47 -34.50 -13.15
C SER A 267 -21.85 -33.16 -13.60
N SER A 268 -22.64 -32.09 -13.62
CA SER A 268 -22.23 -30.75 -14.03
C SER A 268 -21.41 -30.03 -12.96
N ILE A 269 -21.58 -30.36 -11.67
CA ILE A 269 -20.77 -29.77 -10.58
C ILE A 269 -19.31 -30.20 -10.71
N LYS A 270 -19.04 -31.50 -10.95
CA LYS A 270 -17.66 -32.00 -11.12
C LYS A 270 -16.99 -31.41 -12.36
N LYS A 271 -17.71 -31.35 -13.48
CA LYS A 271 -17.24 -30.69 -14.71
C LYS A 271 -16.95 -29.21 -14.49
N ALA A 272 -17.80 -28.54 -13.71
CA ALA A 272 -17.60 -27.13 -13.37
C ALA A 272 -16.34 -26.91 -12.53
N GLN A 273 -16.06 -27.78 -11.56
CA GLN A 273 -14.82 -27.72 -10.77
C GLN A 273 -13.57 -27.93 -11.62
N GLU A 274 -13.53 -28.98 -12.45
CA GLU A 274 -12.41 -29.28 -13.34
C GLU A 274 -12.14 -28.11 -14.28
N GLY A 275 -13.21 -27.56 -14.82
CA GLY A 275 -13.20 -26.39 -15.65
C GLY A 275 -12.68 -25.10 -15.02
N VAL A 276 -13.24 -24.75 -13.86
CA VAL A 276 -12.86 -23.53 -13.13
C VAL A 276 -11.38 -23.62 -12.72
N SER A 277 -10.91 -24.83 -12.38
CA SER A 277 -9.47 -25.10 -12.17
C SER A 277 -8.64 -24.84 -13.42
N GLU A 278 -9.09 -25.29 -14.60
CA GLU A 278 -8.38 -25.03 -15.87
C GLU A 278 -8.33 -23.54 -16.22
N VAL A 279 -9.45 -22.81 -16.08
CA VAL A 279 -9.48 -21.34 -16.25
C VAL A 279 -8.55 -20.67 -15.25
N HIS A 280 -8.58 -21.07 -13.98
CA HIS A 280 -7.72 -20.50 -12.96
C HIS A 280 -6.24 -20.71 -13.28
N MET A 281 -5.85 -21.90 -13.75
CA MET A 281 -4.47 -22.17 -14.19
C MET A 281 -4.06 -21.28 -15.37
N LYS A 282 -4.89 -21.19 -16.42
CA LYS A 282 -4.60 -20.38 -17.61
C LYS A 282 -4.56 -18.88 -17.30
N LEU A 283 -5.47 -18.40 -16.45
CA LEU A 283 -5.48 -17.02 -15.95
C LEU A 283 -4.21 -16.72 -15.15
N THR A 284 -3.78 -17.63 -14.29
CA THR A 284 -2.54 -17.48 -13.51
C THR A 284 -1.31 -17.41 -14.43
N ALA A 285 -1.30 -18.18 -15.53
CA ALA A 285 -0.24 -18.09 -16.53
C ALA A 285 -0.25 -16.73 -17.24
N ALA A 286 -1.42 -16.28 -17.72
CA ALA A 286 -1.57 -14.98 -18.37
C ALA A 286 -1.15 -13.81 -17.46
N LEU A 287 -1.50 -13.86 -16.17
CA LEU A 287 -1.07 -12.86 -15.19
C LEU A 287 0.45 -12.82 -15.02
N ARG A 288 1.12 -13.98 -15.00
CA ARG A 288 2.59 -14.04 -14.95
C ARG A 288 3.24 -13.43 -16.18
N ASP A 289 2.65 -13.66 -17.36
CA ASP A 289 3.17 -13.09 -18.60
C ASP A 289 2.99 -11.56 -18.62
N LEU A 290 1.86 -11.06 -18.12
CA LEU A 290 1.61 -9.62 -17.94
C LEU A 290 2.55 -8.98 -16.91
N GLU A 291 2.82 -9.65 -15.79
CA GLU A 291 3.78 -9.20 -14.77
C GLU A 291 5.20 -9.11 -15.36
N ALA A 292 5.62 -10.11 -16.14
CA ALA A 292 6.91 -10.10 -16.81
C ALA A 292 7.00 -8.93 -17.83
N ALA A 293 5.96 -8.74 -18.64
CA ALA A 293 5.91 -7.62 -19.58
C ALA A 293 5.91 -6.25 -18.89
N SER A 294 5.23 -6.13 -17.74
CA SER A 294 5.25 -4.92 -16.93
C SER A 294 6.65 -4.62 -16.41
N GLN A 295 7.38 -5.64 -15.95
CA GLN A 295 8.76 -5.49 -15.51
C GLN A 295 9.68 -5.06 -16.66
N ASP A 296 9.56 -5.68 -17.84
CA ASP A 296 10.35 -5.32 -19.03
C ASP A 296 10.09 -3.86 -19.45
N LEU A 297 8.83 -3.41 -19.44
CA LEU A 297 8.49 -2.01 -19.73
C LEU A 297 9.00 -1.05 -18.67
N ASN A 298 8.99 -1.43 -17.38
CA ASN A 298 9.59 -0.62 -16.32
C ASN A 298 11.10 -0.43 -16.53
N ASP A 299 11.80 -1.50 -16.89
CA ASP A 299 13.24 -1.45 -17.17
C ASP A 299 13.52 -0.62 -18.43
N GLN A 300 12.70 -0.76 -19.47
CA GLN A 300 12.77 0.07 -20.68
C GLN A 300 12.52 1.56 -20.35
N GLN A 301 11.48 1.88 -19.60
CA GLN A 301 11.16 3.25 -19.20
C GLN A 301 12.30 3.87 -18.39
N ALA A 302 12.89 3.11 -17.46
CA ALA A 302 14.03 3.56 -16.67
C ALA A 302 15.25 3.83 -17.55
N SER A 303 15.51 2.98 -18.55
CA SER A 303 16.61 3.19 -19.50
C SER A 303 16.41 4.44 -20.37
N LEU A 304 15.19 4.67 -20.88
CA LEU A 304 14.84 5.84 -21.68
C LEU A 304 14.90 7.14 -20.86
N LYS A 305 14.45 7.10 -19.60
CA LYS A 305 14.57 8.23 -18.67
C LYS A 305 16.03 8.59 -18.42
N ARG A 306 16.88 7.59 -18.17
CA ARG A 306 18.33 7.80 -17.98
C ARG A 306 18.99 8.37 -19.23
N GLU A 307 18.69 7.82 -20.41
CA GLU A 307 19.24 8.36 -21.67
C GLU A 307 18.80 9.82 -21.89
N ARG A 308 17.55 10.15 -21.57
CA ARG A 308 17.04 11.52 -21.65
C ARG A 308 17.77 12.47 -20.69
N GLU A 309 18.01 12.05 -19.46
CA GLU A 309 18.78 12.81 -18.46
C GLU A 309 20.24 13.02 -18.92
N ASP A 310 20.94 11.94 -19.30
CA ASP A 310 22.32 12.01 -19.79
C ASP A 310 22.47 12.96 -20.99
N LEU A 311 21.48 12.94 -21.87
CA LEU A 311 21.46 13.77 -23.07
C LEU A 311 21.19 15.24 -22.73
N LEU A 312 20.34 15.54 -21.74
CA LEU A 312 20.16 16.90 -21.23
C LEU A 312 21.40 17.43 -20.51
N ASP A 313 22.12 16.58 -19.77
CA ASP A 313 23.35 16.93 -19.08
C ASP A 313 24.52 17.16 -20.05
N SER A 314 24.54 16.44 -21.17
CA SER A 314 25.57 16.62 -22.21
C SER A 314 25.52 18.00 -22.89
N VAL A 315 24.37 18.69 -22.85
CA VAL A 315 24.20 20.05 -23.42
C VAL A 315 24.77 21.13 -22.50
N SER A 316 25.00 20.80 -21.24
CA SER A 316 25.55 21.71 -20.22
C SER A 316 27.09 21.75 -20.21
N SER A 317 27.76 20.91 -21.01
CA SER A 317 29.22 20.85 -21.19
C SER A 317 29.69 21.57 -22.46
#